data_AF-A0A7W1NX71-F1
#
_entry.id   AF-A0A7W1NX71-F1
#
_cell.length_a   1.000
_cell.length_b   1.000
_cell.length_c   1.000
_cell.angle_alpha   90.00
_cell.angle_beta   90.00
_cell.angle_gamma   90.00
#
_symmetry.space_group_name_H-M   'P 1'
#
loop_
_entity.id
_entity.type
_entity.pdbx_description
1 polymer ?
#
loop_
_entity_poly.entity_id
_entity_poly.type
_entity_poly.pdbx_seq_one_letter_code
_entity_poly.pdbx_strand_id
1 'polypeptide(L)'
;MTTPQLEAKLPELFSFIQQLAIDHQNGRLSSWDSFSQRVRTFYTPAMMTKIDAVISGWIKMASYAEQQTLIHVTGVLVALFLLPEYQTASADHKVIMEWMVMFHDVAKRAERNKHDYIHAFRSGAATGAALAAIGFSAQADFNARIFSWKSLTENAIIFNAAHNETIQDNAKLPDIISGIDALYGRTSAATLIIKGVLFHLSINNDPGYPTLAPLSQPEIQYYIDRDLFPILKAMMLVDSDGWNLFDPTEGKRLRQQTLQVFDNIARPSSMV
;
A
#
# COMPACT_ATOMS: atom_id res chain seq x y z
N MET A 1 2.07 7.73 -23.11
CA MET A 1 3.05 8.27 -22.13
C MET A 1 3.55 7.10 -21.30
N THR A 2 4.85 7.04 -21.02
CA THR A 2 5.46 5.95 -20.24
C THR A 2 5.21 6.18 -18.75
N THR A 3 4.81 5.14 -18.02
CA THR A 3 4.61 5.21 -16.55
C THR A 3 5.94 5.55 -15.85
N PRO A 4 5.96 6.54 -14.92
CA PRO A 4 7.17 6.87 -14.18
C PRO A 4 7.72 5.66 -13.42
N GLN A 5 9.02 5.39 -13.56
CA GLN A 5 9.68 4.28 -12.88
C GLN A 5 10.18 4.73 -11.50
N LEU A 6 10.05 3.89 -10.47
CA LEU A 6 10.57 4.20 -9.14
C LEU A 6 12.09 4.35 -9.15
N GLU A 7 12.80 3.44 -9.81
CA GLU A 7 14.26 3.47 -9.99
C GLU A 7 14.74 4.81 -10.58
N ALA A 8 14.02 5.37 -11.55
CA ALA A 8 14.39 6.64 -12.16
C ALA A 8 14.18 7.85 -11.21
N LYS A 9 13.24 7.76 -10.27
CA LYS A 9 12.92 8.83 -9.32
C LYS A 9 13.75 8.76 -8.04
N LEU A 10 14.05 7.54 -7.58
CA LEU A 10 14.71 7.25 -6.31
C LEU A 10 15.72 6.10 -6.47
N PRO A 11 16.79 6.28 -7.30
CA PRO A 11 17.69 5.19 -7.68
C PRO A 11 18.45 4.59 -6.49
N GLU A 12 18.85 5.41 -5.52
CA GLU A 12 19.57 4.94 -4.33
C GLU A 12 18.67 4.10 -3.42
N LEU A 13 17.40 4.49 -3.26
CA LEU A 13 16.42 3.69 -2.53
C LEU A 13 16.18 2.37 -3.24
N PHE A 14 15.94 2.41 -4.55
CA PHE A 14 15.69 1.21 -5.34
C PHE A 14 16.85 0.21 -5.22
N SER A 15 18.09 0.69 -5.41
CA SER A 15 19.30 -0.12 -5.28
C SER A 15 19.47 -0.68 -3.87
N PHE A 16 19.17 0.12 -2.84
CA PHE A 16 19.23 -0.31 -1.45
C PHE A 16 18.25 -1.45 -1.16
N ILE A 17 16.98 -1.33 -1.58
CA ILE A 17 15.98 -2.39 -1.39
C ILE A 17 16.38 -3.67 -2.13
N GLN A 18 16.84 -3.57 -3.38
CA GLN A 18 17.30 -4.74 -4.14
C GLN A 18 18.46 -5.45 -3.42
N GLN A 19 19.41 -4.68 -2.88
CA GLN A 19 20.52 -5.25 -2.13
C GLN A 19 20.05 -5.93 -0.84
N LEU A 20 19.07 -5.37 -0.12
CA LEU A 20 18.48 -6.02 1.06
C LEU A 20 17.78 -7.33 0.69
N ALA A 21 17.02 -7.38 -0.42
CA ALA A 21 16.37 -8.60 -0.90
C ALA A 21 17.39 -9.68 -1.26
N ILE A 22 18.45 -9.32 -1.99
CA ILE A 22 19.55 -10.22 -2.34
C ILE A 22 20.25 -10.74 -1.07
N ASP A 23 20.52 -9.87 -0.09
CA ASP A 23 21.19 -10.27 1.14
C ASP A 23 20.31 -11.18 2.00
N HIS A 24 19.01 -10.93 2.05
CA HIS A 24 18.04 -11.81 2.72
C HIS A 24 18.01 -13.19 2.05
N GLN A 25 17.84 -13.25 0.73
CA GLN A 25 17.82 -14.51 -0.02
C GLN A 25 19.11 -15.34 0.13
N ASN A 26 20.25 -14.66 0.28
CA ASN A 26 21.55 -15.31 0.48
C ASN A 26 21.89 -15.59 1.96
N GLY A 27 20.97 -15.33 2.89
CA GLY A 27 21.19 -15.53 4.33
C GLY A 27 22.20 -14.56 4.98
N ARG A 28 22.63 -13.50 4.27
CA ARG A 28 23.48 -12.43 4.81
C ARG A 28 22.72 -11.44 5.70
N LEU A 29 21.39 -11.45 5.59
CA LEU A 29 20.47 -10.68 6.41
C LEU A 29 19.45 -11.63 7.02
N SER A 30 19.56 -11.89 8.32
CA SER A 30 18.86 -13.02 8.97
C SER A 30 18.15 -12.65 10.27
N SER A 31 18.07 -11.36 10.62
CA SER A 31 17.40 -10.92 11.85
C SER A 31 16.83 -9.51 11.74
N TRP A 32 15.81 -9.23 12.55
CA TRP A 32 15.21 -7.91 12.70
C TRP A 32 16.21 -6.85 13.15
N ASP A 33 17.14 -7.19 14.03
CA ASP A 33 18.17 -6.25 14.51
C ASP A 33 19.09 -5.80 13.37
N SER A 34 19.61 -6.76 12.59
CA SER A 34 20.49 -6.47 11.47
C SER A 34 19.77 -5.72 10.34
N PHE A 35 18.50 -6.06 10.07
CA PHE A 35 17.64 -5.34 9.13
C PHE A 35 17.40 -3.89 9.57
N SER A 36 16.92 -3.71 10.80
CA SER A 36 16.58 -2.39 11.35
C SER A 36 17.80 -1.49 11.44
N GLN A 37 18.97 -2.04 11.76
CA GLN A 37 20.23 -1.28 11.74
C GLN A 37 20.54 -0.74 10.34
N ARG A 38 20.46 -1.60 9.30
CA ARG A 38 20.71 -1.17 7.92
C ARG A 38 19.72 -0.13 7.42
N VAL A 39 18.43 -0.30 7.74
CA VAL A 39 17.38 0.69 7.48
C VAL A 39 17.78 2.03 8.10
N ARG A 40 18.06 2.07 9.41
CA ARG A 40 18.44 3.31 10.11
C ARG A 40 19.72 3.95 9.56
N THR A 41 20.69 3.15 9.12
CA THR A 41 21.91 3.64 8.47
C THR A 41 21.61 4.29 7.12
N PHE A 42 20.72 3.70 6.32
CA PHE A 42 20.39 4.20 4.99
C PHE A 42 19.54 5.48 5.04
N TYR A 43 18.50 5.51 5.87
CA TYR A 43 17.54 6.62 5.97
C TYR A 43 18.06 7.80 6.79
N THR A 44 19.15 8.41 6.31
CA THR A 44 19.68 9.66 6.83
C THR A 44 18.69 10.83 6.62
N PRO A 45 18.81 11.96 7.35
CA PRO A 45 17.96 13.14 7.12
C PRO A 45 17.98 13.64 5.67
N ALA A 46 19.13 13.56 4.99
CA ALA A 46 19.25 13.93 3.58
C ALA A 46 18.48 12.95 2.68
N MET A 47 18.59 11.65 2.94
CA MET A 47 17.85 10.63 2.19
C MET A 47 16.34 10.76 2.39
N MET A 48 15.91 10.98 3.64
CA MET A 48 14.50 11.23 3.95
C MET A 48 13.95 12.47 3.27
N THR A 49 14.70 13.58 3.23
CA THR A 49 14.33 14.79 2.48
C THR A 49 14.18 14.51 0.99
N LYS A 50 15.09 13.73 0.40
CA LYS A 50 15.03 13.37 -1.02
C LYS A 50 13.80 12.49 -1.33
N ILE A 51 13.47 11.53 -0.46
CA ILE A 51 12.28 10.69 -0.63
C ILE A 51 11.02 11.53 -0.46
N ASP A 52 10.93 12.35 0.58
CA ASP A 52 9.75 13.18 0.87
C ASP A 52 9.49 14.22 -0.22
N ALA A 53 10.53 14.69 -0.92
CA ALA A 53 10.40 15.57 -2.08
C ALA A 53 9.71 14.90 -3.29
N VAL A 54 9.78 13.56 -3.39
CA VAL A 54 9.05 12.79 -4.41
C VAL A 54 7.69 12.32 -3.87
N ILE A 55 7.67 11.88 -2.62
CA ILE A 55 6.53 11.24 -1.95
C ILE A 55 6.35 11.90 -0.58
N SER A 56 5.63 13.01 -0.54
CA SER A 56 5.46 13.75 0.72
C SER A 56 4.71 12.92 1.76
N GLY A 57 5.23 12.94 3.00
CA GLY A 57 4.66 12.24 4.15
C GLY A 57 5.62 11.21 4.76
N TRP A 58 6.65 10.77 4.03
CA TRP A 58 7.66 9.82 4.52
C TRP A 58 8.37 10.29 5.78
N ILE A 59 8.78 11.56 5.87
CA ILE A 59 9.41 12.11 7.09
C ILE A 59 8.44 12.01 8.27
N LYS A 60 7.18 12.38 8.05
CA LYS A 60 6.15 12.39 9.10
C LYS A 60 5.82 10.96 9.55
N MET A 61 5.60 10.05 8.61
CA MET A 61 5.37 8.62 8.85
C MET A 61 6.51 8.01 9.68
N ALA A 62 7.76 8.28 9.31
CA ALA A 62 8.93 7.77 10.02
C ALA A 62 9.10 8.35 11.43
N SER A 63 8.51 9.51 11.73
CA SER A 63 8.62 10.15 13.06
C SER A 63 7.82 9.45 14.16
N TYR A 64 6.88 8.57 13.79
CA TYR A 64 6.03 7.84 14.74
C TYR A 64 6.69 6.54 15.22
N ALA A 65 6.34 6.13 16.44
CA ALA A 65 6.63 4.81 17.01
C ALA A 65 8.07 4.30 16.73
N GLU A 66 9.09 5.12 16.99
CA GLU A 66 10.50 4.74 16.82
C GLU A 66 10.86 4.25 15.39
N GLN A 67 10.24 4.85 14.37
CA GLN A 67 10.41 4.50 12.95
C GLN A 67 9.87 3.12 12.58
N GLN A 68 8.98 2.53 13.39
CA GLN A 68 8.42 1.20 13.14
C GLN A 68 7.77 1.12 11.75
N THR A 69 7.01 2.13 11.33
CA THR A 69 6.39 2.17 9.99
C THR A 69 7.43 2.28 8.87
N LEU A 70 8.52 3.03 9.06
CA LEU A 70 9.61 3.11 8.07
C LEU A 70 10.29 1.75 7.88
N ILE A 71 10.59 1.06 8.98
CA ILE A 71 11.17 -0.29 8.97
C ILE A 71 10.20 -1.26 8.28
N HIS A 72 8.92 -1.19 8.62
CA HIS A 72 7.86 -1.98 7.98
C HIS A 72 7.81 -1.77 6.47
N VAL A 73 7.61 -0.54 6.00
CA VAL A 73 7.52 -0.21 4.56
C VAL A 73 8.77 -0.67 3.81
N THR A 74 9.95 -0.58 4.43
CA THR A 74 11.19 -1.13 3.85
C THR A 74 11.11 -2.66 3.74
N GLY A 75 10.61 -3.33 4.78
CA GLY A 75 10.36 -4.79 4.78
C GLY A 75 9.38 -5.20 3.69
N VAL A 76 8.29 -4.46 3.52
CA VAL A 76 7.29 -4.68 2.45
C VAL A 76 7.91 -4.53 1.06
N LEU A 77 8.76 -3.52 0.85
CA LEU A 77 9.51 -3.35 -0.41
C LEU A 77 10.44 -4.54 -0.66
N VAL A 78 11.17 -5.01 0.36
CA VAL A 78 12.02 -6.21 0.23
C VAL A 78 11.19 -7.45 -0.10
N ALA A 79 10.08 -7.67 0.61
CA ALA A 79 9.15 -8.75 0.36
C ALA A 79 8.61 -8.72 -1.07
N LEU A 80 8.33 -7.53 -1.63
CA LEU A 80 7.90 -7.37 -3.01
C LEU A 80 8.92 -7.92 -4.02
N PHE A 81 10.21 -7.63 -3.87
CA PHE A 81 11.25 -8.18 -4.77
C PHE A 81 11.40 -9.70 -4.66
N LEU A 82 11.06 -10.27 -3.50
CA LEU A 82 11.10 -11.71 -3.24
C LEU A 82 9.80 -12.41 -3.68
N LEU A 83 8.73 -11.66 -3.96
CA LEU A 83 7.40 -12.18 -4.23
C LEU A 83 7.32 -12.87 -5.62
N PRO A 84 6.89 -14.14 -5.72
CA PRO A 84 6.71 -14.82 -7.01
C PRO A 84 5.74 -14.10 -7.95
N GLU A 85 4.65 -13.55 -7.41
CA GLU A 85 3.66 -12.77 -8.17
C GLU A 85 4.27 -11.51 -8.78
N TYR A 86 5.18 -10.83 -8.07
CA TYR A 86 5.90 -9.68 -8.61
C TYR A 86 6.88 -10.13 -9.70
N GLN A 87 7.70 -11.16 -9.43
CA GLN A 87 8.74 -11.62 -10.36
C GLN A 87 8.17 -12.02 -11.73
N THR A 88 6.98 -12.62 -11.75
CA THR A 88 6.28 -13.07 -12.97
C THR A 88 5.31 -12.04 -13.56
N ALA A 89 5.08 -10.91 -12.88
CA ALA A 89 4.20 -9.85 -13.39
C ALA A 89 4.77 -9.15 -14.63
N SER A 90 3.87 -8.54 -15.41
CA SER A 90 4.25 -7.64 -16.51
C SER A 90 5.02 -6.44 -15.98
N ALA A 91 5.82 -5.79 -16.85
CA ALA A 91 6.56 -4.59 -16.49
C ALA A 91 5.65 -3.49 -15.92
N ASP A 92 4.47 -3.28 -16.53
CA ASP A 92 3.52 -2.27 -16.06
C ASP A 92 2.97 -2.59 -14.66
N HIS A 93 2.66 -3.86 -14.38
CA HIS A 93 2.19 -4.27 -13.05
C HIS A 93 3.28 -4.13 -11.99
N LYS A 94 4.54 -4.46 -12.31
CA LYS A 94 5.67 -4.27 -11.38
C LYS A 94 5.78 -2.82 -10.93
N VAL A 95 5.70 -1.88 -11.89
CA VAL A 95 5.76 -0.44 -11.60
C VAL A 95 4.60 0.01 -10.73
N ILE A 96 3.39 -0.48 -11.01
CA ILE A 96 2.21 -0.17 -10.18
C ILE A 96 2.40 -0.72 -8.75
N MET A 97 2.89 -1.96 -8.61
CA MET A 97 3.13 -2.57 -7.31
C MET A 97 4.18 -1.81 -6.49
N GLU A 98 5.28 -1.40 -7.12
CA GLU A 98 6.33 -0.59 -6.50
C GLU A 98 5.77 0.72 -5.93
N TRP A 99 5.04 1.49 -6.76
CA TRP A 99 4.44 2.74 -6.32
C TRP A 99 3.38 2.53 -5.24
N MET A 100 2.53 1.50 -5.38
CA MET A 100 1.53 1.18 -4.36
C MET A 100 2.18 0.90 -3.00
N VAL A 101 3.27 0.12 -2.95
CA VAL A 101 3.99 -0.14 -1.69
C VAL A 101 4.61 1.16 -1.14
N MET A 102 5.19 2.02 -1.98
CA MET A 102 5.76 3.29 -1.52
C MET A 102 4.74 4.23 -0.85
N PHE A 103 3.45 4.04 -1.16
CA PHE A 103 2.37 4.91 -0.70
C PHE A 103 1.44 4.29 0.37
N HIS A 104 1.36 2.95 0.50
CA HIS A 104 0.31 2.29 1.30
C HIS A 104 0.18 2.84 2.73
N ASP A 105 1.32 3.09 3.38
CA ASP A 105 1.42 3.56 4.77
C ASP A 105 1.86 5.03 4.91
N VAL A 106 1.96 5.80 3.81
CA VAL A 106 2.59 7.14 3.83
C VAL A 106 1.93 8.13 4.79
N ALA A 107 0.63 7.95 5.08
CA ALA A 107 -0.13 8.80 5.98
C ALA A 107 -0.50 8.11 7.30
N LYS A 108 0.13 6.97 7.62
CA LYS A 108 -0.07 6.24 8.86
C LYS A 108 0.49 7.01 10.05
N ARG A 109 -0.26 6.97 11.14
CA ARG A 109 0.05 7.57 12.43
C ARG A 109 0.12 6.46 13.46
N ALA A 110 1.29 5.84 13.56
CA ALA A 110 1.51 4.77 14.51
C ALA A 110 1.44 5.31 15.94
N GLU A 111 0.57 4.72 16.75
CA GLU A 111 0.46 4.96 18.19
C GLU A 111 0.72 3.63 18.92
N ARG A 112 1.44 3.68 20.03
CA ARG A 112 1.76 2.47 20.79
C ARG A 112 0.47 1.79 21.27
N ASN A 113 0.35 0.50 20.99
CA ASN A 113 -0.81 -0.34 21.33
C ASN A 113 -2.14 0.12 20.73
N LYS A 114 -2.11 0.85 19.61
CA LYS A 114 -3.31 1.23 18.87
C LYS A 114 -3.16 0.93 17.40
N HIS A 115 -4.30 0.62 16.79
CA HIS A 115 -4.40 0.39 15.37
C HIS A 115 -4.89 1.67 14.70
N ASP A 116 -4.33 1.96 13.55
CA ASP A 116 -4.73 3.11 12.76
C ASP A 116 -5.68 2.69 11.66
N TYR A 117 -6.96 2.42 11.97
CA TYR A 117 -7.90 1.86 10.98
C TYR A 117 -8.21 2.79 9.81
N ILE A 118 -7.82 4.06 9.88
CA ILE A 118 -8.12 5.08 8.86
C ILE A 118 -6.95 5.37 7.91
N HIS A 119 -5.77 4.77 8.11
CA HIS A 119 -4.60 5.17 7.33
C HIS A 119 -4.74 4.87 5.84
N ALA A 120 -5.41 3.81 5.41
CA ALA A 120 -5.56 3.52 3.98
C ALA A 120 -6.25 4.65 3.21
N PHE A 121 -7.30 5.27 3.78
CA PHE A 121 -7.98 6.43 3.17
C PHE A 121 -7.09 7.66 3.14
N ARG A 122 -6.38 7.97 4.23
CA ARG A 122 -5.45 9.12 4.25
C ARG A 122 -4.26 8.92 3.31
N SER A 123 -3.71 7.71 3.25
CA SER A 123 -2.64 7.34 2.33
C SER A 123 -3.12 7.41 0.89
N GLY A 124 -4.34 6.93 0.60
CA GLY A 124 -4.96 7.02 -0.72
C GLY A 124 -5.15 8.47 -1.18
N ALA A 125 -5.61 9.34 -0.27
CA ALA A 125 -5.75 10.76 -0.54
C ALA A 125 -4.39 11.45 -0.80
N ALA A 126 -3.36 11.13 0.00
CA ALA A 126 -1.99 11.61 -0.22
C ALA A 126 -1.44 11.14 -1.57
N THR A 127 -1.69 9.87 -1.91
CA THR A 127 -1.30 9.24 -3.19
C THR A 127 -1.94 9.98 -4.36
N GLY A 128 -3.26 10.13 -4.35
CA GLY A 128 -3.97 10.81 -5.43
C GLY A 128 -3.61 12.28 -5.58
N ALA A 129 -3.08 12.94 -4.56
CA ALA A 129 -2.55 14.30 -4.68
C ALA A 129 -1.13 14.34 -5.26
N ALA A 130 -0.33 13.29 -5.08
CA ALA A 130 1.09 13.26 -5.43
C ALA A 130 1.37 12.76 -6.85
N LEU A 131 0.61 11.79 -7.36
CA LEU A 131 0.96 11.04 -8.58
C LEU A 131 1.11 11.94 -9.83
N ALA A 132 0.31 13.00 -9.94
CA ALA A 132 0.42 13.94 -11.08
C ALA A 132 1.79 14.67 -11.07
N ALA A 133 2.26 15.11 -9.91
CA ALA A 133 3.56 15.76 -9.76
C ALA A 133 4.74 14.79 -10.00
N ILE A 134 4.53 13.50 -9.75
CA ILE A 134 5.53 12.44 -10.03
C ILE A 134 5.62 12.17 -11.55
N GLY A 135 4.59 12.52 -12.32
CA GLY A 135 4.55 12.41 -13.78
C GLY A 135 3.53 11.40 -14.31
N PHE A 136 2.60 10.92 -13.48
CA PHE A 136 1.47 10.15 -13.97
C PHE A 136 0.49 11.05 -14.71
N SER A 137 -0.10 10.54 -15.79
CA SER A 137 -1.10 11.27 -16.57
C SER A 137 -2.35 11.54 -15.76
N ALA A 138 -2.76 12.81 -15.66
CA ALA A 138 -3.99 13.26 -15.01
C ALA A 138 -4.91 13.95 -16.03
N GLN A 139 -6.18 14.13 -15.68
CA GLN A 139 -7.15 14.86 -16.47
C GLN A 139 -6.87 16.37 -16.45
N ALA A 140 -7.33 17.09 -17.48
CA ALA A 140 -7.02 18.50 -17.68
C ALA A 140 -7.48 19.42 -16.52
N ASP A 141 -8.54 19.03 -15.82
CA ASP A 141 -9.11 19.76 -14.69
C ASP A 141 -8.65 19.24 -13.31
N PHE A 142 -7.58 18.44 -13.27
CA PHE A 142 -7.02 17.85 -12.06
C PHE A 142 -6.84 18.87 -10.93
N ASN A 143 -6.18 20.00 -11.20
CA ASN A 143 -5.89 21.04 -10.19
C ASN A 143 -7.17 21.66 -9.60
N ALA A 144 -8.27 21.70 -10.36
CA ALA A 144 -9.54 22.24 -9.88
C ALA A 144 -10.29 21.25 -8.96
N ARG A 145 -10.05 19.95 -9.09
CA ARG A 145 -10.80 18.89 -8.39
C ARG A 145 -10.04 18.22 -7.26
N ILE A 146 -8.71 18.20 -7.32
CA ILE A 146 -7.88 17.39 -6.42
C ILE A 146 -8.09 17.78 -4.96
N PHE A 147 -8.22 19.08 -4.65
CA PHE A 147 -8.42 19.54 -3.28
C PHE A 147 -9.72 19.01 -2.67
N SER A 148 -10.84 19.11 -3.39
CA SER A 148 -12.13 18.61 -2.91
C SER A 148 -12.14 17.10 -2.76
N TRP A 149 -11.55 16.37 -3.72
CA TRP A 149 -11.47 14.91 -3.65
C TRP A 149 -10.58 14.43 -2.50
N LYS A 150 -9.41 15.07 -2.32
CA LYS A 150 -8.50 14.78 -1.21
C LYS A 150 -9.22 15.01 0.13
N SER A 151 -9.89 16.15 0.28
CA SER A 151 -10.63 16.48 1.49
C SER A 151 -11.76 15.48 1.77
N LEU A 152 -12.54 15.08 0.76
CA LEU A 152 -13.56 14.04 0.90
C LEU A 152 -12.95 12.72 1.42
N THR A 153 -11.86 12.28 0.79
CA THR A 153 -11.23 10.99 1.09
C THR A 153 -10.58 10.97 2.47
N GLU A 154 -9.86 12.02 2.86
CA GLU A 154 -9.22 12.10 4.19
C GLU A 154 -10.21 12.16 5.34
N ASN A 155 -11.40 12.72 5.10
CA ASN A 155 -12.43 12.92 6.11
C ASN A 155 -13.56 11.90 6.03
N ALA A 156 -13.45 10.88 5.17
CA ALA A 156 -14.39 9.76 5.11
C ALA A 156 -14.12 8.78 6.27
N ILE A 157 -14.48 9.23 7.48
CA ILE A 157 -14.27 8.52 8.75
C ILE A 157 -15.56 8.48 9.55
N ILE A 158 -15.80 7.37 10.24
CA ILE A 158 -16.93 7.19 11.17
C ILE A 158 -16.45 6.54 12.46
N PHE A 159 -17.22 6.72 13.54
CA PHE A 159 -16.97 6.05 14.82
C PHE A 159 -17.72 4.73 14.89
N ASN A 160 -17.00 3.63 15.13
CA ASN A 160 -17.56 2.32 15.34
C ASN A 160 -17.76 2.07 16.84
N ALA A 161 -19.01 2.17 17.31
CA ALA A 161 -19.35 1.99 18.71
C ALA A 161 -19.13 0.56 19.23
N ALA A 162 -19.22 -0.47 18.37
CA ALA A 162 -19.05 -1.86 18.78
C ALA A 162 -17.59 -2.17 19.16
N HIS A 163 -16.64 -1.49 18.52
CA HIS A 163 -15.21 -1.65 18.78
C HIS A 163 -14.59 -0.47 19.55
N ASN A 164 -15.34 0.62 19.77
CA ASN A 164 -14.85 1.87 20.35
C ASN A 164 -13.66 2.46 19.58
N GLU A 165 -13.73 2.43 18.24
CA GLU A 165 -12.64 2.82 17.34
C GLU A 165 -13.14 3.75 16.23
N THR A 166 -12.23 4.56 15.68
CA THR A 166 -12.51 5.33 14.45
C THR A 166 -12.07 4.53 13.24
N ILE A 167 -12.97 4.34 12.27
CA ILE A 167 -12.76 3.52 11.08
C ILE A 167 -13.07 4.30 9.80
N GLN A 168 -12.78 3.70 8.65
CA GLN A 168 -13.12 4.23 7.33
C GLN A 168 -14.63 4.24 7.09
N ASP A 169 -15.14 5.28 6.44
CA ASP A 169 -16.53 5.36 6.00
C ASP A 169 -16.68 4.80 4.58
N ASN A 170 -16.93 3.49 4.48
CA ASN A 170 -17.12 2.83 3.19
C ASN A 170 -18.34 3.37 2.42
N ALA A 171 -19.29 4.05 3.07
CA ALA A 171 -20.43 4.68 2.37
C ALA A 171 -19.99 5.84 1.45
N LYS A 172 -18.76 6.37 1.62
CA LYS A 172 -18.18 7.40 0.74
C LYS A 172 -17.45 6.84 -0.47
N LEU A 173 -17.23 5.52 -0.54
CA LEU A 173 -16.49 4.90 -1.64
C LEU A 173 -17.06 5.22 -3.03
N PRO A 174 -18.38 5.28 -3.28
CA PRO A 174 -18.89 5.65 -4.60
C PRO A 174 -18.35 6.99 -5.10
N ASP A 175 -18.37 8.02 -4.23
CA ASP A 175 -17.90 9.36 -4.56
C ASP A 175 -16.36 9.42 -4.65
N ILE A 176 -15.66 8.71 -3.74
CA ILE A 176 -14.19 8.62 -3.76
C ILE A 176 -13.72 7.98 -5.07
N ILE A 177 -14.29 6.82 -5.44
CA ILE A 177 -13.91 6.09 -6.65
C ILE A 177 -14.29 6.86 -7.91
N SER A 178 -15.49 7.44 -7.97
CA SER A 178 -15.88 8.30 -9.09
C SER A 178 -14.94 9.51 -9.23
N GLY A 179 -14.45 10.05 -8.12
CA GLY A 179 -13.49 11.14 -8.12
C GLY A 179 -12.12 10.73 -8.65
N ILE A 180 -11.62 9.53 -8.31
CA ILE A 180 -10.36 9.00 -8.88
C ILE A 180 -10.49 8.87 -10.40
N ASP A 181 -11.59 8.27 -10.86
CA ASP A 181 -11.85 8.09 -12.29
C ASP A 181 -11.91 9.44 -13.01
N ALA A 182 -12.48 10.48 -12.38
CA ALA A 182 -12.51 11.83 -12.94
C ALA A 182 -11.15 12.57 -12.89
N LEU A 183 -10.25 12.22 -11.95
CA LEU A 183 -8.92 12.82 -11.83
C LEU A 183 -7.89 12.19 -12.76
N TYR A 184 -7.98 10.87 -12.97
CA TYR A 184 -6.92 10.09 -13.62
C TYR A 184 -7.41 9.21 -14.78
N GLY A 185 -8.71 8.96 -14.89
CA GLY A 185 -9.28 8.00 -15.84
C GLY A 185 -9.34 6.58 -15.26
N ARG A 186 -10.44 5.88 -15.55
CA ARG A 186 -10.83 4.61 -14.89
C ARG A 186 -9.78 3.49 -14.94
N THR A 187 -9.04 3.38 -16.04
CA THR A 187 -8.10 2.28 -16.29
C THR A 187 -6.64 2.74 -16.26
N SER A 188 -6.35 3.90 -15.69
CA SER A 188 -4.98 4.42 -15.63
C SER A 188 -4.16 3.71 -14.56
N ALA A 189 -2.84 3.69 -14.73
CA ALA A 189 -1.92 3.20 -13.70
C ALA A 189 -2.07 3.96 -12.37
N ALA A 190 -2.32 5.28 -12.43
CA ALA A 190 -2.55 6.07 -11.22
C ALA A 190 -3.81 5.64 -10.47
N THR A 191 -4.90 5.35 -11.19
CA THR A 191 -6.13 4.81 -10.61
C THR A 191 -5.90 3.48 -9.92
N LEU A 192 -5.13 2.57 -10.53
CA LEU A 192 -4.80 1.28 -9.93
C LEU A 192 -3.94 1.44 -8.66
N ILE A 193 -2.95 2.34 -8.67
CA ILE A 193 -2.13 2.64 -7.49
C ILE A 193 -3.00 3.19 -6.35
N ILE A 194 -3.84 4.20 -6.62
CA ILE A 194 -4.68 4.83 -5.60
C ILE A 194 -5.67 3.81 -5.03
N LYS A 195 -6.34 3.02 -5.88
CA LYS A 195 -7.27 1.98 -5.42
C LYS A 195 -6.56 0.87 -4.63
N GLY A 196 -5.37 0.46 -5.04
CA GLY A 196 -4.55 -0.50 -4.29
C GLY A 196 -4.20 0.01 -2.89
N VAL A 197 -3.79 1.28 -2.79
CA VAL A 197 -3.56 1.94 -1.51
C VAL A 197 -4.84 2.11 -0.69
N LEU A 198 -5.98 2.43 -1.29
CA LEU A 198 -7.24 2.54 -0.56
C LEU A 198 -7.70 1.20 0.02
N PHE A 199 -7.53 0.12 -0.74
CA PHE A 199 -8.13 -1.18 -0.43
C PHE A 199 -7.22 -2.18 0.29
N HIS A 200 -5.96 -1.84 0.59
CA HIS A 200 -5.05 -2.78 1.25
C HIS A 200 -5.48 -3.19 2.67
N LEU A 201 -6.38 -2.42 3.31
CA LEU A 201 -7.03 -2.77 4.59
C LEU A 201 -8.51 -3.14 4.46
N SER A 202 -8.98 -3.43 3.26
CA SER A 202 -10.42 -3.59 2.98
C SER A 202 -10.87 -5.05 2.88
N ILE A 203 -9.95 -6.01 2.95
CA ILE A 203 -10.23 -7.44 2.89
C ILE A 203 -9.67 -8.09 4.16
N ASN A 204 -10.49 -8.90 4.83
CA ASN A 204 -10.05 -9.69 5.98
C ASN A 204 -9.24 -10.91 5.50
N ASN A 205 -7.93 -10.90 5.71
CA ASN A 205 -7.04 -12.02 5.40
C ASN A 205 -6.30 -12.62 6.62
N ASP A 206 -6.23 -11.91 7.74
CA ASP A 206 -5.70 -12.42 9.01
C ASP A 206 -6.78 -12.41 10.10
N PRO A 207 -7.27 -13.58 10.56
CA PRO A 207 -8.21 -13.66 11.66
C PRO A 207 -7.69 -13.09 13.00
N GLY A 208 -6.37 -13.05 13.19
CA GLY A 208 -5.74 -12.47 14.38
C GLY A 208 -5.71 -10.94 14.36
N TYR A 209 -5.93 -10.33 13.20
CA TYR A 209 -5.85 -8.89 12.99
C TYR A 209 -6.92 -8.44 11.97
N PRO A 210 -8.23 -8.49 12.33
CA PRO A 210 -9.29 -8.19 11.38
C PRO A 210 -9.35 -6.69 11.04
N THR A 211 -9.72 -6.37 9.80
CA THR A 211 -10.17 -5.03 9.45
C THR A 211 -11.55 -4.76 10.06
N LEU A 212 -11.72 -3.56 10.60
CA LEU A 212 -12.98 -3.11 11.21
C LEU A 212 -13.93 -2.44 10.22
N ALA A 213 -13.50 -2.27 8.97
CA ALA A 213 -14.32 -1.74 7.87
C ALA A 213 -14.12 -2.58 6.58
N PRO A 214 -14.34 -3.91 6.61
CA PRO A 214 -14.19 -4.73 5.43
C PRO A 214 -15.19 -4.31 4.36
N LEU A 215 -14.80 -4.45 3.10
CA LEU A 215 -15.76 -4.43 2.00
C LEU A 215 -16.62 -5.68 2.05
N SER A 216 -17.90 -5.51 1.75
CA SER A 216 -18.81 -6.60 1.49
C SER A 216 -18.45 -7.32 0.18
N GLN A 217 -18.94 -8.54 0.00
CA GLN A 217 -18.70 -9.30 -1.24
C GLN A 217 -19.20 -8.55 -2.50
N PRO A 218 -20.39 -7.92 -2.51
CA PRO A 218 -20.80 -7.10 -3.65
C PRO A 218 -19.87 -5.91 -3.91
N GLU A 219 -19.36 -5.25 -2.87
CA GLU A 219 -18.42 -4.14 -3.02
C GLU A 219 -17.06 -4.62 -3.57
N ILE A 220 -16.57 -5.77 -3.12
CA ILE A 220 -15.36 -6.39 -3.67
C ILE A 220 -15.54 -6.64 -5.18
N GLN A 221 -16.65 -7.26 -5.58
CA GLN A 221 -16.97 -7.52 -6.99
C GLN A 221 -17.14 -6.24 -7.82
N TYR A 222 -17.59 -5.15 -7.19
CA TYR A 222 -17.84 -3.88 -7.86
C TYR A 222 -16.56 -3.03 -8.00
N TYR A 223 -15.74 -2.95 -6.97
CA TYR A 223 -14.58 -2.05 -6.91
C TYR A 223 -13.25 -2.70 -7.33
N ILE A 224 -13.13 -4.03 -7.21
CA ILE A 224 -11.91 -4.76 -7.51
C ILE A 224 -12.08 -5.48 -8.85
N ASP A 225 -11.67 -4.79 -9.92
CA ASP A 225 -11.71 -5.32 -11.27
C ASP A 225 -10.53 -6.27 -11.57
N ARG A 226 -10.53 -6.80 -12.81
CA ARG A 226 -9.52 -7.76 -13.28
C ARG A 226 -8.09 -7.24 -13.18
N ASP A 227 -7.89 -5.94 -13.37
CA ASP A 227 -6.55 -5.35 -13.41
C ASP A 227 -6.07 -5.03 -11.99
N LEU A 228 -6.96 -4.55 -11.12
CA LEU A 228 -6.64 -4.29 -9.72
C LEU A 228 -6.45 -5.56 -8.89
N PHE A 229 -7.21 -6.62 -9.17
CA PHE A 229 -7.17 -7.87 -8.39
C PHE A 229 -5.75 -8.44 -8.17
N PRO A 230 -4.91 -8.66 -9.19
CA PRO A 230 -3.56 -9.18 -8.98
C PRO A 230 -2.64 -8.21 -8.23
N ILE A 231 -2.84 -6.90 -8.38
CA ILE A 231 -2.08 -5.85 -7.70
C ILE A 231 -2.42 -5.84 -6.21
N LEU A 232 -3.72 -5.81 -5.88
CA LEU A 232 -4.17 -5.83 -4.49
C LEU A 232 -3.78 -7.13 -3.78
N LYS A 233 -3.84 -8.27 -4.48
CA LYS A 233 -3.32 -9.54 -3.97
C LYS A 233 -1.85 -9.45 -3.60
N ALA A 234 -1.02 -8.89 -4.50
CA ALA A 234 0.39 -8.68 -4.22
C ALA A 234 0.58 -7.77 -2.99
N MET A 235 -0.16 -6.66 -2.89
CA MET A 235 -0.10 -5.75 -1.73
C MET A 235 -0.33 -6.48 -0.41
N MET A 236 -1.41 -7.26 -0.33
CA MET A 236 -1.78 -7.95 0.90
C MET A 236 -0.79 -9.04 1.29
N LEU A 237 -0.19 -9.71 0.30
CA LEU A 237 0.90 -10.65 0.53
C LEU A 237 2.12 -9.94 1.10
N VAL A 238 2.58 -8.85 0.48
CA VAL A 238 3.83 -8.19 0.88
C VAL A 238 3.67 -7.38 2.16
N ASP A 239 2.49 -6.87 2.49
CA ASP A 239 2.23 -6.21 3.77
C ASP A 239 2.40 -7.20 4.93
N SER A 240 1.89 -8.41 4.76
CA SER A 240 2.08 -9.48 5.74
C SER A 240 3.52 -10.01 5.77
N ASP A 241 4.10 -10.31 4.60
CA ASP A 241 5.47 -10.81 4.48
C ASP A 241 6.48 -9.79 5.02
N GLY A 242 6.19 -8.49 4.89
CA GLY A 242 6.98 -7.40 5.44
C GLY A 242 7.16 -7.50 6.96
N TRP A 243 6.11 -7.83 7.71
CA TRP A 243 6.19 -8.07 9.16
C TRP A 243 6.83 -9.42 9.54
N ASN A 244 6.87 -10.36 8.60
CA ASN A 244 7.29 -11.74 8.84
C ASN A 244 8.57 -12.12 8.09
N LEU A 245 9.36 -11.13 7.65
CA LEU A 245 10.56 -11.34 6.84
C LEU A 245 11.55 -12.33 7.47
N PHE A 246 11.63 -12.36 8.81
CA PHE A 246 12.50 -13.27 9.57
C PHE A 246 11.74 -14.32 10.38
N ASP A 247 10.44 -14.51 10.14
CA ASP A 247 9.63 -15.59 10.67
C ASP A 247 9.03 -16.42 9.53
N PRO A 248 9.78 -17.39 8.99
CA PRO A 248 9.33 -18.17 7.83
C PRO A 248 8.12 -19.06 8.15
N THR A 249 7.89 -19.40 9.42
CA THR A 249 6.75 -20.23 9.81
C THR A 249 5.47 -19.41 9.74
N GLU A 250 5.49 -18.24 10.37
CA GLU A 250 4.35 -17.34 10.39
C GLU A 250 4.08 -16.73 9.01
N GLY A 251 5.13 -16.31 8.29
CA GLY A 251 5.00 -15.80 6.93
C GLY A 251 4.34 -16.83 5.98
N LYS A 252 4.72 -18.11 6.07
CA LYS A 252 4.08 -19.16 5.26
C LYS A 252 2.60 -19.34 5.62
N ARG A 253 2.25 -19.28 6.92
CA ARG A 253 0.86 -19.39 7.39
C ARG A 253 0.00 -18.25 6.82
N LEU A 254 0.43 -17.01 6.99
CA LEU A 254 -0.30 -15.82 6.56
C LEU A 254 -0.40 -15.72 5.03
N ARG A 255 0.65 -16.12 4.31
CA ARG A 255 0.62 -16.26 2.86
C ARG A 255 -0.48 -17.22 2.40
N GLN A 256 -0.55 -18.42 2.99
CA GLN A 256 -1.57 -19.41 2.62
C GLN A 256 -2.99 -18.90 2.89
N GLN A 257 -3.19 -18.21 4.02
CA GLN A 257 -4.48 -17.60 4.35
C GLN A 257 -4.87 -16.52 3.34
N THR A 258 -3.94 -15.62 3.00
CA THR A 258 -4.17 -14.58 2.01
C THR A 258 -4.52 -15.18 0.65
N LEU A 259 -3.77 -16.18 0.18
CA LEU A 259 -4.08 -16.85 -1.08
C LEU A 259 -5.46 -17.51 -1.08
N GLN A 260 -5.83 -18.18 0.02
CA GLN A 260 -7.15 -18.79 0.16
C GLN A 260 -8.29 -17.76 0.09
N VAL A 261 -8.12 -16.59 0.71
CA VAL A 261 -9.10 -15.51 0.64
C VAL A 261 -9.26 -15.00 -0.80
N PHE A 262 -8.16 -14.76 -1.51
CA PHE A 262 -8.23 -14.33 -2.91
C PHE A 262 -8.79 -15.43 -3.83
N ASP A 263 -8.49 -16.70 -3.59
CA ASP A 263 -9.11 -17.81 -4.33
C ASP A 263 -10.62 -17.87 -4.12
N ASN A 264 -11.10 -17.57 -2.91
CA ASN A 264 -12.54 -17.50 -2.63
C ASN A 264 -13.21 -16.30 -3.31
N ILE A 265 -12.54 -15.14 -3.36
CA ILE A 265 -13.04 -13.96 -4.08
C ILE A 265 -13.10 -14.22 -5.59
N ALA A 266 -12.12 -14.93 -6.15
CA ALA A 266 -12.03 -15.21 -7.58
C ALA A 266 -13.10 -16.20 -8.08
N ARG A 267 -13.67 -17.02 -7.18
CA ARG A 267 -14.77 -17.92 -7.54
C ARG A 267 -16.04 -17.10 -7.71
N PRO A 268 -16.71 -17.11 -8.89
CA PRO A 268 -18.03 -16.51 -8.98
C PRO A 268 -18.93 -17.22 -7.97
N SER A 269 -19.65 -16.46 -7.16
CA SER A 269 -20.68 -17.01 -6.27
C SER A 269 -21.67 -17.75 -7.14
N SER A 270 -21.52 -19.07 -7.27
CA SER A 270 -22.55 -19.93 -7.83
C SER A 270 -23.79 -19.71 -6.99
N MET A 271 -24.86 -19.25 -7.63
CA MET A 271 -26.18 -19.04 -7.04
C MET A 271 -26.49 -20.17 -6.05
N VAL A 272 -26.65 -19.81 -4.77
CA VAL A 272 -27.40 -20.59 -3.78
C VAL A 272 -28.71 -19.86 -3.57
#